data_AF-A0A846DN14-F1
#
_entry.id   AF-A0A846DN14-F1
#
_cell.length_a   1.000
_cell.length_b   1.000
_cell.length_c   1.000
_cell.angle_alpha   90.00
_cell.angle_beta   90.00
_cell.angle_gamma   90.00
#
_symmetry.space_group_name_H-M   'P 1'
#
loop_
_entity.id
_entity.type
_entity.pdbx_description
1 polymer ?
#
loop_
_entity_poly.entity_id
_entity_poly.type
_entity_poly.pdbx_seq_one_letter_code
_entity_poly.pdbx_strand_id
1 'polypeptide(L)'
;ILKQPYGLGQEVMRRLVYNYGSAYQDVLLYLERVSDHSCKPTDDLAVLKAEVLHGVVEEMAQTLGDVVFRRTELGSAGHPGNEALRICAEVMGAELGWSRSQIELELDKVNHIFNMGGALTQDKSIGIETLNGPVSLAQKIL
;
A
#
# COMPACT_ATOMS: atom_id res chain seq x y z
N ILE A 1 -24.69 17.62 -10.56
CA ILE A 1 -23.27 17.55 -11.00
C ILE A 1 -22.44 17.50 -9.73
N LEU A 2 -21.90 16.32 -9.38
CA LEU A 2 -20.98 16.21 -8.24
C LEU A 2 -19.73 17.01 -8.61
N LYS A 3 -19.54 18.20 -8.01
CA LYS A 3 -18.29 18.94 -8.11
C LYS A 3 -17.20 18.01 -7.61
N GLN A 4 -16.21 17.69 -8.44
CA GLN A 4 -15.07 16.90 -8.00
C GLN A 4 -14.17 17.78 -7.16
N PRO A 5 -14.05 17.51 -5.85
CA PRO A 5 -13.09 18.22 -5.01
C PRO A 5 -11.68 17.94 -5.56
N TYR A 6 -10.85 18.98 -5.66
CA TYR A 6 -9.41 18.87 -5.95
C TYR A 6 -9.02 18.25 -7.31
N GLY A 7 -9.98 18.10 -8.22
CA GLY A 7 -9.75 17.46 -9.52
C GLY A 7 -9.57 15.94 -9.46
N LEU A 8 -9.78 15.33 -8.29
CA LEU A 8 -9.63 13.89 -8.08
C LEU A 8 -10.64 13.10 -8.93
N GLY A 9 -10.13 12.05 -9.59
CA GLY A 9 -10.97 11.12 -10.34
C GLY A 9 -12.03 10.46 -9.44
N GLN A 10 -13.17 10.10 -10.04
CA GLN A 10 -14.30 9.49 -9.34
C GLN A 10 -13.91 8.21 -8.59
N GLU A 11 -13.00 7.41 -9.17
CA GLU A 11 -12.58 6.15 -8.58
C GLU A 11 -11.70 6.34 -7.33
N VAL A 12 -10.81 7.34 -7.34
CA VAL A 12 -10.00 7.69 -6.16
C VAL A 12 -10.91 8.18 -5.03
N MET A 13 -11.89 9.04 -5.34
CA MET A 13 -12.86 9.50 -4.35
C MET A 13 -13.67 8.34 -3.77
N ARG A 14 -14.11 7.40 -4.61
CA ARG A 14 -14.84 6.20 -4.17
C ARG A 14 -14.00 5.34 -3.23
N ARG A 15 -12.72 5.13 -3.55
CA ARG A 15 -11.77 4.41 -2.70
C ARG A 15 -11.61 5.09 -1.33
N LEU A 16 -11.38 6.40 -1.32
CA LEU A 16 -11.21 7.17 -0.08
C LEU A 16 -12.45 7.08 0.81
N VAL A 17 -13.64 7.24 0.24
CA VAL A 17 -14.91 7.12 0.99
C VAL A 17 -15.11 5.70 1.51
N TYR A 18 -14.77 4.68 0.72
CA TYR A 18 -14.92 3.28 1.14
C TYR A 18 -13.97 2.91 2.29
N ASN A 19 -12.73 3.39 2.26
CA ASN A 19 -11.70 3.05 3.24
C ASN A 19 -11.79 3.89 4.52
N TYR A 20 -12.04 5.20 4.38
CA TYR A 20 -12.00 6.14 5.51
C TYR A 20 -13.39 6.60 5.96
N GLY A 21 -14.47 6.19 5.29
CA GLY A 21 -15.82 6.56 5.67
C GLY A 21 -16.00 8.08 5.68
N SER A 22 -16.42 8.64 6.81
CA SER A 22 -16.53 10.10 7.01
C SER A 22 -15.17 10.81 7.15
N ALA A 23 -14.11 10.10 7.55
CA ALA A 23 -12.77 10.64 7.74
C ALA A 23 -12.03 10.91 6.41
N TYR A 24 -12.62 10.56 5.26
CA TYR A 24 -12.05 10.90 3.95
C TYR A 24 -11.80 12.40 3.78
N GLN A 25 -12.57 13.25 4.47
CA GLN A 25 -12.40 14.71 4.45
C GLN A 25 -11.06 15.12 5.04
N ASP A 26 -10.61 14.44 6.09
CA ASP A 26 -9.33 14.72 6.75
C ASP A 26 -8.17 14.33 5.82
N VAL A 27 -8.30 13.22 5.09
CA VAL A 27 -7.34 12.83 4.06
C VAL A 27 -7.25 13.90 2.96
N LEU A 28 -8.38 14.49 2.54
CA LEU A 28 -8.38 15.59 1.56
C LEU A 28 -7.69 16.85 2.09
N LEU A 29 -7.78 17.16 3.39
CA LEU A 29 -7.05 18.28 3.99
C LEU A 29 -5.53 18.03 3.95
N TYR A 30 -5.08 16.81 4.23
CA TYR A 30 -3.66 16.46 4.09
C TYR A 30 -3.18 16.48 2.65
N LEU A 31 -4.06 16.20 1.68
CA LEU A 31 -3.75 16.31 0.26
C LEU A 31 -3.35 17.75 -0.12
N GLU A 32 -4.03 18.76 0.42
CA GLU A 32 -3.65 20.17 0.21
C GLU A 32 -2.26 20.48 0.78
N ARG A 33 -1.90 19.88 1.93
CA ARG A 33 -0.61 20.10 2.60
C ARG A 33 0.57 19.49 1.84
N VAL A 34 0.36 18.36 1.15
CA VAL A 34 1.42 17.64 0.42
C VAL A 34 1.48 17.98 -1.07
N SER A 35 0.41 18.55 -1.61
CA SER A 35 0.37 19.04 -2.99
C SER A 35 1.15 20.34 -3.05
N ASP A 36 2.42 20.25 -3.41
CA ASP A 36 3.15 21.43 -3.88
C ASP A 36 2.37 22.02 -5.05
N HIS A 37 2.23 23.36 -5.14
CA HIS A 37 1.35 24.02 -6.13
C HIS A 37 1.74 23.69 -7.60
N SER A 38 2.90 23.06 -7.75
CA SER A 38 3.53 22.51 -8.95
C SER A 38 2.94 21.15 -9.41
N CYS A 39 2.43 20.32 -8.49
CA CYS A 39 1.97 18.98 -8.78
C CYS A 39 0.43 18.92 -8.72
N LYS A 40 -0.20 18.29 -9.71
CA LYS A 40 -1.65 18.17 -9.70
C LYS A 40 -2.06 17.27 -8.52
N PRO A 41 -3.13 17.60 -7.77
CA PRO A 41 -3.63 16.76 -6.67
C PRO A 41 -4.13 15.37 -7.11
N THR A 42 -4.11 15.10 -8.43
CA THR A 42 -4.50 13.83 -9.06
C THR A 42 -3.37 12.82 -9.18
N ASP A 43 -2.16 13.16 -8.73
CA ASP A 43 -1.08 12.18 -8.67
C ASP A 43 -1.40 11.14 -7.59
N ASP A 44 -1.45 9.86 -7.96
CA ASP A 44 -1.66 8.75 -7.03
C ASP A 44 -0.66 8.81 -5.86
N LEU A 45 0.52 9.39 -6.12
CA LEU A 45 1.51 9.62 -5.10
C LEU A 45 1.13 10.70 -4.08
N ALA A 46 0.47 11.77 -4.51
CA ALA A 46 -0.01 12.82 -3.60
C ALA A 46 -1.09 12.25 -2.67
N VAL A 47 -1.98 11.42 -3.21
CA VAL A 47 -3.01 10.72 -2.43
C VAL A 47 -2.37 9.77 -1.43
N LEU A 48 -1.38 8.98 -1.85
CA LEU A 48 -0.65 8.08 -0.94
C LEU A 48 0.00 8.85 0.21
N LYS A 49 0.67 9.97 -0.05
CA LYS A 49 1.28 10.81 1.00
C LYS A 49 0.23 11.33 1.99
N ALA A 50 -0.94 11.72 1.50
CA ALA A 50 -2.04 12.18 2.35
C ALA A 50 -2.61 11.06 3.23
N GLU A 51 -2.81 9.86 2.66
CA GLU A 51 -3.24 8.67 3.40
C GLU A 51 -2.23 8.29 4.50
N VAL A 52 -0.91 8.40 4.21
CA VAL A 52 0.16 8.16 5.19
C VAL A 52 0.11 9.18 6.32
N LEU A 53 0.00 10.48 6.01
CA LEU A 53 -0.09 11.54 7.04
C LEU A 53 -1.33 11.36 7.92
N HIS A 54 -2.48 11.06 7.32
CA HIS A 54 -3.69 10.75 8.07
C HIS A 54 -3.45 9.57 9.02
N GLY A 55 -2.86 8.48 8.53
CA GLY A 55 -2.52 7.32 9.34
C GLY A 55 -1.59 7.67 10.52
N VAL A 56 -0.61 8.56 10.32
CA VAL A 56 0.31 9.00 11.38
C VAL A 56 -0.39 9.88 12.41
N VAL A 57 -1.09 10.92 11.97
CA VAL A 57 -1.61 11.99 12.83
C VAL A 57 -2.92 11.58 13.52
N GLU A 58 -3.86 11.03 12.76
CA GLU A 58 -5.21 10.72 13.25
C GLU A 58 -5.31 9.28 13.81
N GLU A 59 -4.55 8.35 13.23
CA GLU A 59 -4.63 6.92 13.58
C GLU A 59 -3.40 6.39 14.32
N MET A 60 -2.48 7.28 14.68
CA MET A 60 -1.27 7.02 15.47
C MET A 60 -0.38 5.92 14.89
N ALA A 61 -0.25 5.80 13.57
CA ALA A 61 0.70 4.88 12.95
C ALA A 61 2.13 5.24 13.35
N GLN A 62 2.80 4.37 14.11
CA GLN A 62 4.14 4.60 14.66
C GLN A 62 5.23 3.78 13.97
N THR A 63 4.87 2.91 13.03
CA THR A 63 5.82 2.09 12.25
C THR A 63 5.42 2.05 10.79
N LEU A 64 6.39 1.84 9.89
CA LEU A 64 6.08 1.74 8.45
C LEU A 64 5.13 0.55 8.18
N GLY A 65 5.25 -0.53 8.94
CA GLY A 65 4.36 -1.67 8.86
C GLY A 65 2.90 -1.36 9.25
N ASP A 66 2.66 -0.40 10.14
CA ASP A 66 1.31 0.03 10.52
C ASP A 66 0.59 0.60 9.29
N VAL A 67 1.27 1.47 8.56
CA VAL A 67 0.78 2.07 7.32
C VAL A 67 0.58 1.00 6.25
N VAL A 68 1.62 0.22 5.94
CA VAL A 68 1.64 -0.71 4.80
C VAL A 68 0.64 -1.85 4.96
N PHE A 69 0.46 -2.37 6.18
CA PHE A 69 -0.33 -3.59 6.40
C PHE A 69 -1.68 -3.37 7.09
N ARG A 70 -1.93 -2.20 7.69
CA ARG A 70 -3.13 -2.01 8.54
C ARG A 70 -3.92 -0.71 8.34
N ARG A 71 -3.31 0.35 7.80
CA ARG A 71 -3.97 1.68 7.63
C ARG A 71 -4.15 2.09 6.17
N THR A 72 -3.55 1.33 5.26
CA THR A 72 -3.67 1.52 3.83
C THR A 72 -3.83 0.16 3.14
N GLU A 73 -4.27 0.19 1.89
CA GLU A 73 -4.32 -0.99 1.02
C GLU A 73 -2.98 -1.29 0.34
N LEU A 74 -1.89 -0.64 0.76
CA LEU A 74 -0.62 -0.67 0.04
C LEU A 74 -0.02 -2.07 -0.01
N GLY A 75 -0.16 -2.86 1.05
CA GLY A 75 0.33 -4.24 1.11
C GLY A 75 -0.67 -5.32 0.67
N SER A 76 -1.93 -4.98 0.34
CA SER A 76 -2.99 -6.00 0.16
C SER A 76 -2.85 -6.82 -1.13
N ALA A 77 -2.21 -6.25 -2.16
CA ALA A 77 -1.88 -6.94 -3.41
C ALA A 77 -0.44 -7.53 -3.45
N GLY A 78 0.26 -7.54 -2.31
CA GLY A 78 1.67 -7.95 -2.22
C GLY A 78 2.63 -6.77 -2.10
N HIS A 79 3.86 -6.94 -2.59
CA HIS A 79 4.90 -5.92 -2.41
C HIS A 79 4.60 -4.66 -3.26
N PRO A 80 4.37 -3.48 -2.66
CA PRO A 80 3.95 -2.27 -3.39
C PRO A 80 5.04 -1.62 -4.24
N GLY A 81 6.28 -2.07 -4.07
CA GLY A 81 7.46 -1.53 -4.75
C GLY A 81 8.28 -0.63 -3.83
N ASN A 82 9.59 -0.59 -4.07
CA ASN A 82 10.54 0.10 -3.19
C ASN A 82 10.29 1.61 -3.12
N GLU A 83 9.83 2.21 -4.23
CA GLU A 83 9.59 3.66 -4.27
C GLU A 83 8.39 4.06 -3.40
N ALA A 84 7.29 3.31 -3.46
CA ALA A 84 6.13 3.57 -2.62
C ALA A 84 6.48 3.43 -1.12
N LEU A 85 7.24 2.38 -0.75
CA LEU A 85 7.70 2.19 0.62
C LEU A 85 8.63 3.32 1.09
N ARG A 86 9.58 3.73 0.24
CA ARG A 86 10.51 4.83 0.54
C ARG A 86 9.74 6.12 0.80
N ILE A 87 8.78 6.45 -0.05
CA ILE A 87 8.00 7.68 0.10
C ILE A 87 7.16 7.65 1.38
N CYS A 88 6.53 6.52 1.70
CA CYS A 88 5.82 6.37 2.96
C CYS A 88 6.76 6.58 4.15
N ALA A 89 7.94 5.95 4.13
CA ALA A 89 8.93 6.06 5.21
C ALA A 89 9.49 7.47 5.37
N GLU A 90 9.70 8.20 4.26
CA GLU A 90 10.15 9.60 4.28
C GLU A 90 9.08 10.54 4.84
N VAL A 91 7.81 10.35 4.45
CA VAL A 91 6.69 11.14 5.01
C VAL A 91 6.53 10.87 6.51
N MET A 92 6.51 9.60 6.91
CA MET A 92 6.43 9.24 8.32
C MET A 92 7.63 9.78 9.09
N GLY A 93 8.84 9.68 8.52
CA GLY A 93 10.05 10.14 9.17
C GLY A 93 10.10 11.65 9.35
N ALA A 94 9.57 12.42 8.40
CA ALA A 94 9.43 13.87 8.52
C ALA A 94 8.46 14.27 9.65
N GLU A 95 7.35 13.55 9.81
CA GLU A 95 6.33 13.86 10.82
C GLU A 95 6.70 13.32 12.22
N LEU A 96 7.31 12.14 12.32
CA LEU A 96 7.69 11.48 13.58
C LEU A 96 9.13 11.79 14.04
N GLY A 97 9.90 12.54 13.25
CA GLY A 97 11.27 12.91 13.57
C GLY A 97 12.27 11.75 13.48
N TRP A 98 12.07 10.83 12.54
CA TRP A 98 12.99 9.70 12.35
C TRP A 98 14.31 10.16 11.73
N SER A 99 15.40 9.53 12.19
CA SER A 99 16.69 9.65 11.52
C SER A 99 16.71 8.84 10.22
N ARG A 100 17.69 9.11 9.35
CA ARG A 100 17.93 8.30 8.16
C ARG A 100 18.13 6.82 8.50
N SER A 101 18.85 6.50 9.58
CA SER A 101 19.05 5.11 10.01
C SER A 101 17.74 4.44 10.44
N GLN A 102 16.83 5.19 11.06
CA GLN A 102 15.51 4.69 11.44
C GLN A 102 14.65 4.43 10.20
N ILE A 103 14.70 5.31 9.19
CA ILE A 103 14.00 5.09 7.90
C ILE A 103 14.46 3.80 7.24
N GLU A 104 15.78 3.57 7.11
CA GLU A 104 16.32 2.33 6.53
C GLU A 104 15.92 1.10 7.35
N LEU A 105 15.96 1.19 8.68
CA LEU A 105 15.53 0.11 9.57
C LEU A 105 14.05 -0.26 9.36
N GLU A 106 13.17 0.72 9.19
CA GLU A 106 11.74 0.48 8.95
C GLU A 106 11.49 -0.14 7.56
N LEU A 107 12.23 0.31 6.54
CA LEU A 107 12.19 -0.28 5.19
C LEU A 107 12.62 -1.76 5.22
N ASP A 108 13.72 -2.06 5.91
CA ASP A 108 14.23 -3.43 6.04
C ASP A 108 13.23 -4.35 6.74
N LYS A 109 12.57 -3.88 7.82
CA LYS A 109 11.52 -4.65 8.53
C LYS A 109 10.37 -5.02 7.60
N VAL A 110 9.87 -4.06 6.82
CA VAL A 110 8.75 -4.29 5.89
C VAL A 110 9.16 -5.23 4.75
N ASN A 111 10.34 -5.01 4.15
CA ASN A 111 10.87 -5.88 3.11
C ASN A 111 11.05 -7.31 3.60
N HIS A 112 11.52 -7.49 4.84
CA HIS A 112 11.66 -8.81 5.45
C HIS A 112 10.32 -9.55 5.56
N ILE A 113 9.24 -8.86 5.93
CA ILE A 113 7.90 -9.47 6.01
C ILE A 113 7.45 -9.97 4.63
N PHE A 114 7.64 -9.18 3.57
CA PHE A 114 7.32 -9.62 2.20
C PHE A 114 8.19 -10.79 1.74
N ASN A 115 9.47 -10.81 2.12
CA ASN A 115 10.38 -11.93 1.80
C ASN A 115 10.03 -13.21 2.57
N MET A 116 9.57 -13.10 3.83
CA MET A 116 9.10 -14.25 4.61
C MET A 116 7.75 -14.79 4.08
N GLY A 117 6.87 -13.92 3.61
CA GLY A 117 5.63 -14.33 2.92
C GLY A 117 5.89 -15.09 1.61
N GLY A 118 6.97 -14.75 0.89
CA GLY A 118 7.41 -15.47 -0.31
C GLY A 118 8.02 -16.85 -0.01
N ALA A 119 8.72 -17.01 1.12
CA ALA A 119 9.38 -18.27 1.48
C ALA A 119 8.40 -19.43 1.77
N LEU A 120 7.14 -19.15 2.13
CA LEU A 120 6.10 -20.16 2.33
C LEU A 120 5.41 -20.61 1.03
N THR A 121 5.79 -20.05 -0.12
CA THR A 121 5.25 -20.43 -1.45
C THR A 121 6.21 -21.25 -2.31
N GLN A 122 7.43 -21.53 -1.83
CA GLN A 122 8.35 -22.47 -2.48
C GLN A 122 8.31 -23.85 -1.82
N ASP A 123 7.19 -24.56 -1.98
CA ASP A 123 7.20 -26.03 -1.92
C ASP A 123 6.61 -26.61 -3.19
N LYS A 124 7.49 -26.88 -4.17
CA LYS A 124 7.38 -28.03 -5.09
C LYS A 124 8.62 -28.09 -5.98
N SER A 125 9.52 -29.01 -5.66
CA SER A 125 10.12 -29.97 -6.60
C SER A 125 11.15 -30.83 -5.87
N ILE A 126 10.69 -31.67 -4.94
CA ILE A 126 11.39 -32.94 -4.71
C ILE A 126 10.95 -33.89 -5.83
N GLY A 127 11.90 -34.24 -6.69
CA GLY A 127 11.68 -35.22 -7.74
C GLY A 127 11.30 -36.57 -7.14
N ILE A 128 10.15 -37.08 -7.54
CA ILE A 128 9.87 -38.51 -7.47
C ILE A 128 9.39 -38.89 -8.87
N GLU A 129 10.33 -39.30 -9.71
CA GLU A 129 10.00 -40.15 -10.84
C GLU A 129 9.49 -41.49 -10.30
N THR A 130 8.38 -41.98 -10.86
CA THR A 130 8.10 -43.39 -11.20
C THR A 130 6.61 -43.76 -11.04
N LEU A 131 5.95 -43.88 -12.21
CA LEU A 131 4.93 -44.88 -12.60
C LEU A 131 3.51 -44.83 -11.99
N ASN A 132 2.54 -44.38 -12.81
CA ASN A 132 1.46 -45.24 -13.35
C ASN A 132 0.46 -44.47 -14.25
N GLY A 133 0.48 -44.77 -15.55
CA GLY A 133 -0.70 -44.95 -16.45
C GLY A 133 -1.63 -43.77 -16.80
N PRO A 134 -2.07 -43.64 -18.08
CA PRO A 134 -2.89 -42.52 -18.52
C PRO A 134 -4.39 -42.77 -18.33
N VAL A 135 -5.14 -41.78 -17.86
CA VAL A 135 -6.60 -41.72 -18.06
C VAL A 135 -6.98 -40.33 -18.54
N SER A 136 -7.22 -40.26 -19.85
CA SER A 136 -8.04 -39.25 -20.53
C SER A 136 -9.42 -39.18 -19.89
N LEU A 137 -10.03 -37.99 -19.78
CA LEU A 137 -11.42 -37.73 -20.17
C LEU A 137 -11.75 -36.22 -20.11
N ALA A 138 -11.87 -35.66 -21.31
CA ALA A 138 -12.79 -34.63 -21.80
C ALA A 138 -13.69 -33.82 -20.82
N GLN A 139 -13.66 -32.50 -21.05
CA GLN A 139 -14.81 -31.59 -21.26
C GLN A 139 -16.16 -31.90 -20.59
N LYS A 140 -16.59 -30.95 -19.76
CA LYS A 140 -17.93 -30.30 -19.64
C LYS A 140 -17.88 -29.52 -18.31
N ILE A 141 -18.13 -28.21 -18.27
CA ILE A 141 -19.47 -27.61 -18.13
C ILE A 141 -19.31 -26.08 -18.33
N LEU A 142 -20.22 -25.55 -19.16
CA LEU A 142 -20.46 -24.17 -19.62
C LEU A 142 -19.37 -23.47 -20.45
#